data_AF-A0A7G7MFQ1-F1
#
_entry.id   AF-A0A7G7MFQ1-F1
#
_cell.length_a   1.000
_cell.length_b   1.000
_cell.length_c   1.000
_cell.angle_alpha   90.00
_cell.angle_beta   90.00
_cell.angle_gamma   90.00
#
_symmetry.space_group_name_H-M   'P 1'
#
loop_
_entity.id
_entity.type
_entity.pdbx_description
1 polymer ?
#
loop_
_entity_poly.entity_id
_entity_poly.type
_entity_poly.pdbx_seq_one_letter_code
_entity_poly.pdbx_strand_id
1 'polypeptide(L)' 'MTARIEEHGDVDRVAGLLGEEFAGALPRTVVRHEVGVARRELSGQVPAGAFEELMHRLAAQRLRQRRDGGPS' A
#
# COMPACT_ATOMS: atom_id res chain seq x y z
N MET A 1 -2.85 -1.38 -25.00
CA MET A 1 -2.04 -2.33 -24.23
C MET A 1 -1.06 -1.51 -23.38
N THR A 2 -1.58 -0.87 -22.33
CA THR A 2 -0.84 0.18 -21.57
C THR A 2 -1.06 0.11 -20.05
N ALA A 3 -2.01 -0.70 -19.56
CA ALA A 3 -2.35 -0.78 -18.14
C ALA A 3 -1.19 -1.23 -17.24
N ARG A 4 -0.33 -2.15 -17.72
CA ARG A 4 0.70 -2.79 -16.87
C ARG A 4 1.86 -1.88 -16.44
N ILE A 5 2.11 -0.78 -17.15
CA ILE A 5 3.21 0.14 -16.82
C ILE A 5 2.75 1.20 -15.81
N GLU A 6 1.51 1.68 -15.94
CA GLU A 6 0.89 2.58 -14.96
C GLU A 6 0.67 1.83 -13.62
N GLU A 7 0.18 0.59 -13.68
CA GLU A 7 -0.08 -0.26 -12.50
C GLU A 7 1.15 -0.57 -11.61
N HIS A 8 2.37 -0.51 -12.14
CA HIS A 8 3.58 -0.65 -11.31
C HIS A 8 4.04 0.69 -10.73
N GLY A 9 3.76 1.81 -11.41
CA GLY A 9 4.06 3.15 -10.92
C GLY A 9 3.28 3.51 -9.67
N ASP A 10 2.00 3.15 -9.61
CA ASP A 10 1.12 3.43 -8.46
C ASP A 10 1.59 2.73 -7.18
N VAL A 11 2.07 1.48 -7.31
CA VAL A 11 2.56 0.70 -6.16
C VAL A 11 3.84 1.29 -5.58
N ASP A 12 4.82 1.59 -6.42
CA ASP A 12 6.10 2.15 -5.95
C ASP A 12 5.92 3.57 -5.41
N ARG A 13 4.98 4.37 -5.97
CA ARG A 13 4.60 5.68 -5.41
C ARG A 13 3.96 5.52 -4.03
N VAL A 14 2.92 4.70 -3.90
CA VAL A 14 2.22 4.52 -2.61
C VAL A 14 3.14 3.88 -1.56
N ALA A 15 4.01 2.94 -1.96
CA ALA A 15 5.02 2.36 -1.07
C ALA A 15 6.12 3.36 -0.69
N GLY A 16 6.43 4.34 -1.55
CA GLY A 16 7.30 5.47 -1.23
C GLY A 16 6.69 6.35 -0.14
N LEU A 17 5.48 6.85 -0.36
CA LEU A 17 4.75 7.72 0.57
C LEU A 17 4.56 7.06 1.95
N LEU A 18 4.09 5.82 1.97
CA LEU A 18 3.93 5.07 3.21
C LEU A 18 5.29 4.69 3.82
N GLY A 19 6.32 4.51 2.99
CA GLY A 19 7.67 4.25 3.47
C GLY A 19 8.22 5.43 4.28
N GLU A 20 7.88 6.65 3.87
CA GLU A 20 8.20 7.88 4.60
C GLU A 20 7.31 8.06 5.84
N GLU A 21 5.98 7.84 5.73
CA GLU A 21 5.05 7.96 6.86
C GLU A 21 5.39 7.00 8.01
N PHE A 22 5.83 5.78 7.69
CA PHE A 22 6.18 4.75 8.66
C PHE A 22 7.70 4.60 8.86
N ALA A 23 8.49 5.57 8.38
CA ALA A 23 9.93 5.56 8.54
C ALA A 23 10.31 5.48 10.04
N GLY A 24 11.17 4.51 10.39
CA GLY A 24 11.58 4.26 11.77
C GLY A 24 10.55 3.51 12.63
N ALA A 25 9.30 3.37 12.20
CA ALA A 25 8.29 2.57 12.88
C ALA A 25 8.20 1.15 12.30
N LEU A 26 8.30 1.00 10.98
CA LEU A 26 8.24 -0.31 10.30
C LEU A 26 9.32 -0.43 9.21
N PRO A 27 9.84 -1.65 8.96
CA PRO A 27 10.76 -1.88 7.84
C PRO A 27 10.10 -1.58 6.50
N ARG A 28 10.84 -0.95 5.57
CA ARG A 28 10.37 -0.64 4.22
C ARG A 28 9.88 -1.87 3.44
N THR A 29 10.43 -3.05 3.74
CA THR A 29 9.98 -4.34 3.17
C THR A 29 8.56 -4.70 3.60
N VAL A 30 8.19 -4.43 4.86
CA VAL A 30 6.83 -4.65 5.39
C VAL A 30 5.85 -3.69 4.73
N VAL A 31 6.22 -2.41 4.62
CA VAL A 31 5.41 -1.40 3.92
C VAL A 31 5.14 -1.82 2.48
N ARG A 32 6.18 -2.17 1.72
CA ARG A 32 6.04 -2.61 0.32
C ARG A 32 5.19 -3.88 0.19
N HIS A 33 5.33 -4.80 1.13
CA HIS A 33 4.51 -6.01 1.16
C HIS A 33 3.02 -5.68 1.32
N GLU A 34 2.67 -4.84 2.30
CA GLU A 34 1.28 -4.45 2.57
C GLU A 34 0.65 -3.70 1.40
N VAL A 35 1.38 -2.78 0.76
CA VAL A 35 0.90 -2.09 -0.46
C VAL A 35 0.64 -3.09 -1.59
N GLY A 36 1.51 -4.08 -1.78
CA GLY A 36 1.31 -5.13 -2.79
C GLY A 36 0.12 -6.04 -2.50
N VAL A 37 -0.18 -6.31 -1.23
CA VAL A 37 -1.38 -7.04 -0.82
C VAL A 37 -2.63 -6.19 -1.06
N ALA A 38 -2.63 -4.93 -0.62
CA ALA A 38 -3.74 -3.98 -0.82
C ALA A 38 -4.08 -3.82 -2.32
N ARG A 39 -3.06 -3.73 -3.19
CA ARG A 39 -3.28 -3.71 -4.64
C ARG A 39 -4.04 -4.94 -5.12
N ARG A 40 -3.58 -6.14 -4.75
CA ARG A 40 -4.20 -7.40 -5.22
C ARG A 40 -5.65 -7.52 -4.78
N GLU A 41 -5.96 -7.04 -3.58
CA GLU A 41 -7.33 -7.04 -3.07
C GLU A 41 -8.21 -6.06 -3.82
N LEU A 42 -7.74 -4.84 -4.09
CA LEU A 42 -8.55 -3.83 -4.78
C LEU A 42 -8.61 -4.05 -6.30
N SER A 43 -7.66 -4.80 -6.86
CA SER A 43 -7.58 -5.09 -8.30
C SER A 43 -8.84 -5.74 -8.81
N GLY A 44 -9.52 -5.08 -9.74
CA GLY A 44 -10.79 -5.55 -10.33
C GLY A 44 -12.04 -5.29 -9.48
N GLN A 45 -11.89 -4.72 -8.27
CA GLN A 45 -13.01 -4.36 -7.39
C GLN A 45 -13.27 -2.86 -7.32
N VAL A 46 -12.31 -2.03 -7.76
CA VAL A 46 -12.36 -0.57 -7.61
C VAL A 46 -12.13 0.12 -8.96
N PRO A 47 -12.86 1.21 -9.26
CA PRO A 47 -12.56 2.05 -10.42
C PRO A 47 -11.17 2.69 -10.30
N ALA A 48 -10.47 2.82 -11.44
CA ALA A 48 -9.09 3.30 -11.50
C ALA A 48 -8.87 4.65 -10.78
N GLY A 49 -9.84 5.58 -10.87
CA GLY A 49 -9.74 6.90 -10.23
C GLY A 49 -9.76 6.89 -8.70
N ALA A 50 -10.25 5.82 -8.07
CA ALA A 50 -10.25 5.66 -6.60
C ALA A 50 -9.20 4.65 -6.12
N PHE A 51 -8.49 4.00 -7.05
CA PHE A 51 -7.62 2.87 -6.74
C PHE A 51 -6.43 3.26 -5.87
N GLU A 52 -5.71 4.32 -6.25
CA GLU A 52 -4.53 4.81 -5.51
C GLU A 52 -4.91 5.23 -4.09
N GLU A 53 -6.00 6.00 -3.94
CA GLU A 53 -6.49 6.48 -2.65
C GLU A 53 -6.90 5.33 -1.72
N LEU A 54 -7.70 4.38 -2.22
CA LEU A 54 -8.14 3.23 -1.42
C LEU A 54 -6.99 2.29 -1.10
N MET A 55 -6.03 2.11 -2.01
CA MET A 55 -4.82 1.32 -1.78
C MET A 55 -3.98 1.95 -0.68
N HIS A 56 -3.76 3.27 -0.72
CA HIS A 56 -3.05 4.00 0.32
C HIS A 56 -3.76 3.85 1.68
N ARG A 57 -5.08 4.09 1.73
CA ARG A 57 -5.86 3.99 2.98
C ARG A 57 -5.81 2.57 3.57
N LEU A 58 -6.02 1.54 2.76
CA LEU A 58 -6.01 0.14 3.22
C LEU A 58 -4.63 -0.27 3.75
N ALA A 59 -3.56 0.05 3.01
CA ALA A 59 -2.20 -0.23 3.43
C ALA A 59 -1.82 0.53 4.71
N ALA A 60 -2.14 1.83 4.80
CA ALA A 60 -1.89 2.64 6.00
C ALA A 60 -2.61 2.08 7.23
N GLN A 61 -3.88 1.65 7.09
CA GLN A 61 -4.65 1.06 8.18
C GLN A 61 -3.98 -0.22 8.69
N ARG A 62 -3.53 -1.11 7.81
CA ARG A 62 -2.85 -2.36 8.19
C ARG A 62 -1.50 -2.10 8.84
N LEU A 63 -0.73 -1.14 8.33
CA LEU A 63 0.55 -0.76 8.91
C LEU A 63 0.38 -0.17 10.32
N ARG A 64 -0.65 0.64 10.56
CA ARG A 64 -1.01 1.12 11.91
C ARG A 64 -1.35 -0.04 12.84
N GLN A 65 -2.21 -0.96 12.40
CA GLN A 65 -2.54 -2.16 13.18
C GLN A 65 -1.31 -3.01 13.52
N ARG A 66 -0.37 -3.19 12.59
CA ARG A 66 0.89 -3.91 12.83
C ARG A 66 1.80 -3.19 13.81
N ARG A 67 1.85 -1.85 13.76
CA ARG A 67 2.64 -1.03 14.68
C ARG A 67 2.05 -1.05 16.09
N ASP A 68 0.73 -0.92 16.20
CA ASP A 68 0.02 -0.81 17.47
C ASP A 68 -0.30 -2.19 18.09
N GLY A 69 -0.19 -3.28 17.31
CA GLY A 69 -0.52 -4.66 17.68
C GLY A 69 0.69 -5.60 17.85
N GLY A 70 1.84 -5.12 18.34
CA GLY A 70 2.88 -6.01 18.88
C GLY A 70 2.30 -6.98 19.91
N PRO A 71 2.80 -8.23 19.99
CA PRO A 71 2.05 -9.37 20.54
C PRO A 71 1.55 -9.10 21.96
N SER A 72 0.23 -9.28 22.15
CA SER A 72 -0.29 -9.74 23.45
C SER A 72 -0.10 -11.24 23.58
#